data_AF-A0A1S3AP91-F1
#
_entry.id   AF-A0A1S3AP91-F1
#
_cell.length_a   1.000
_cell.length_b   1.000
_cell.length_c   1.000
_cell.angle_alpha   90.00
_cell.angle_beta   90.00
_cell.angle_gamma   90.00
#
_symmetry.space_group_name_H-M   'P 1'
#
loop_
_entity.id
_entity.type
_entity.pdbx_description
1 polymer ?
#
loop_
_entity_poly.entity_id
_entity_poly.type
_entity_poly.pdbx_seq_one_letter_code
_entity_poly.pdbx_strand_id
1 'polypeptide(L)'
;MAPRGAWPLAALLLLGPCALVGAQKPSPCQCSRMHPDNRENCGFPGISSDTCFSSGCCFDSTVPGVPWCFHPLPKQESQECVMEVSARVNCGFPGISPQECAQRQCCFSDDIPQVPWCFFPISVEETCYEELGLVGWDPGPPWKAGGMRPAPPPLQPPNSALDRMCTPCQIRPRRVHELALVLRVPSRGALSTEPFRNSALSPSPSRLSLLGREASESPQDPAFPR
;
A
#
# COMPACT_ATOMS: atom_id res chain seq x y z
N MET A 1 -13.38 47.40 -47.84
CA MET A 1 -13.90 46.10 -47.37
C MET A 1 -13.45 45.86 -45.94
N ALA A 2 -14.31 45.33 -45.07
CA ALA A 2 -14.01 45.19 -43.64
C ALA A 2 -13.19 43.93 -43.30
N PRO A 3 -12.31 43.97 -42.28
CA PRO A 3 -11.79 42.76 -41.64
C PRO A 3 -12.89 42.14 -40.76
N ARG A 4 -13.19 40.86 -40.95
CA ARG A 4 -14.14 40.12 -40.11
C ARG A 4 -13.42 39.63 -38.86
N GLY A 5 -13.75 40.22 -37.70
CA GLY A 5 -13.21 39.82 -36.40
C GLY A 5 -13.65 38.42 -35.97
N ALA A 6 -12.81 37.76 -35.17
CA ALA A 6 -13.03 36.39 -34.72
C ALA A 6 -13.92 36.28 -33.46
N TRP A 7 -14.41 35.05 -33.24
CA TRP A 7 -15.28 34.54 -32.16
C TRP A 7 -14.65 34.66 -30.74
N PRO A 8 -15.39 34.49 -29.61
CA PRO A 8 -16.16 33.27 -29.23
C PRO A 8 -17.63 33.53 -28.82
N LEU A 9 -18.60 32.61 -28.96
CA LEU A 9 -18.79 31.34 -28.23
C LEU A 9 -18.90 31.51 -26.70
N ALA A 10 -19.89 32.29 -26.25
CA ALA A 10 -20.18 32.53 -24.83
C ALA A 10 -21.61 32.06 -24.43
N ALA A 11 -21.98 30.81 -24.77
CA ALA A 11 -23.30 30.24 -24.42
C ALA A 11 -23.37 28.70 -24.44
N LEU A 12 -22.41 27.96 -23.85
CA LEU A 12 -22.54 26.49 -23.74
C LEU A 12 -21.76 25.89 -22.56
N LEU A 13 -22.19 26.17 -21.32
CA LEU A 13 -21.54 25.65 -20.10
C LEU A 13 -22.52 25.38 -18.93
N LEU A 14 -23.75 24.94 -19.23
CA LEU A 14 -24.76 24.52 -18.24
C LEU A 14 -25.27 23.08 -18.45
N LEU A 15 -24.51 22.24 -19.16
CA LEU A 15 -24.68 20.79 -19.10
C LEU A 15 -23.77 20.25 -17.99
N GLY A 16 -24.26 20.34 -16.75
CA GLY A 16 -23.58 19.74 -15.60
C GLY A 16 -23.46 18.23 -15.81
N PRO A 17 -22.25 17.65 -15.79
CA PRO A 17 -22.10 16.21 -15.97
C PRO A 17 -22.67 15.50 -14.74
N CYS A 18 -23.86 14.92 -14.88
CA CYS A 18 -24.32 13.88 -13.97
C CYS A 18 -23.37 12.68 -14.11
N ALA A 19 -22.35 12.63 -13.25
CA ALA A 19 -21.56 11.44 -13.06
C ALA A 19 -22.47 10.37 -12.47
N LEU A 20 -23.06 9.55 -13.34
CA LEU A 20 -23.69 8.30 -12.95
C LEU A 20 -22.60 7.42 -12.35
N VAL A 21 -22.50 7.42 -11.02
CA VAL A 21 -21.70 6.43 -10.29
C VAL A 21 -22.42 5.10 -10.43
N GLY A 22 -22.16 4.43 -11.56
CA GLY A 22 -22.58 3.06 -11.78
C GLY A 22 -21.93 2.16 -10.75
N ALA A 23 -22.70 1.25 -10.16
CA ALA A 23 -22.16 0.24 -9.27
C ALA A 23 -21.23 -0.67 -10.08
N GLN A 24 -19.95 -0.66 -9.74
CA GLN A 24 -18.94 -1.49 -10.41
C GLN A 24 -19.08 -2.93 -9.90
N LYS A 25 -19.14 -3.92 -10.80
CA LYS A 25 -19.16 -5.34 -10.42
C LYS A 25 -17.93 -5.64 -9.52
N PRO A 26 -18.10 -6.29 -8.35
CA PRO A 26 -16.98 -6.67 -7.51
C PRO A 26 -16.10 -7.71 -8.20
N SER A 27 -14.82 -7.75 -7.84
CA SER A 27 -13.89 -8.76 -8.33
C SER A 27 -14.05 -10.08 -7.58
N PRO A 28 -13.63 -11.23 -8.12
CA PRO A 28 -14.02 -12.51 -7.54
C PRO A 28 -13.42 -12.75 -6.15
N CYS A 29 -12.19 -12.28 -5.87
CA CYS A 29 -11.63 -12.30 -4.50
C CYS A 29 -12.51 -11.55 -3.50
N GLN A 30 -13.19 -10.47 -3.90
CA GLN A 30 -14.03 -9.68 -2.97
C GLN A 30 -15.27 -10.45 -2.52
N CYS A 31 -15.67 -11.48 -3.27
CA CYS A 31 -16.80 -12.34 -2.96
C CYS A 31 -16.35 -13.68 -2.34
N SER A 32 -15.38 -14.36 -2.96
CA SER A 32 -14.96 -15.72 -2.58
C SER A 32 -14.19 -15.80 -1.27
N ARG A 33 -13.50 -14.72 -0.87
CA ARG A 33 -12.73 -14.65 0.37
C ARG A 33 -13.51 -14.09 1.56
N MET A 34 -14.82 -13.86 1.43
CA MET A 34 -15.66 -13.44 2.56
C MET A 34 -16.31 -14.64 3.24
N HIS A 35 -16.00 -14.84 4.53
CA HIS A 35 -16.61 -15.87 5.36
C HIS A 35 -18.14 -15.70 5.45
N PRO A 36 -18.93 -16.77 5.32
CA PRO A 36 -20.40 -16.69 5.35
C PRO A 36 -20.98 -15.95 6.55
N ASP A 37 -20.43 -16.17 7.74
CA ASP A 37 -20.91 -15.55 8.99
C ASP A 37 -20.66 -14.03 9.06
N ASN A 38 -19.72 -13.51 8.25
CA ASN A 38 -19.36 -12.09 8.20
C ASN A 38 -20.05 -11.35 7.04
N ARG A 39 -21.00 -11.98 6.35
CA ARG A 39 -21.74 -11.38 5.23
C ARG A 39 -22.76 -10.36 5.71
N GLU A 40 -22.54 -9.09 5.36
CA GLU A 40 -23.53 -8.03 5.54
C GLU A 40 -24.48 -7.98 4.34
N ASN A 41 -25.79 -7.97 4.59
CA ASN A 41 -26.81 -7.98 3.52
C ASN A 41 -26.80 -6.70 2.68
N CYS A 42 -26.63 -6.83 1.36
CA CYS A 42 -26.72 -5.74 0.39
C CYS A 42 -28.03 -5.73 -0.42
N GLY A 43 -28.74 -6.86 -0.49
CA GLY A 43 -29.93 -7.03 -1.33
C GLY A 43 -31.28 -6.90 -0.62
N PHE A 44 -32.36 -7.06 -1.38
CA PHE A 44 -33.70 -7.34 -0.84
C PHE A 44 -33.98 -8.86 -0.86
N PRO A 45 -34.88 -9.39 -0.01
CA PRO A 45 -35.23 -10.81 -0.02
C PRO A 45 -35.73 -11.28 -1.39
N GLY A 46 -35.15 -12.36 -1.92
CA GLY A 46 -35.50 -12.88 -3.25
C GLY A 46 -34.88 -12.14 -4.43
N ILE A 47 -33.88 -11.26 -4.21
CA ILE A 47 -33.07 -10.68 -5.29
C ILE A 47 -32.39 -11.78 -6.13
N SER A 48 -32.33 -11.58 -7.45
CA SER A 48 -31.60 -12.47 -8.36
C SER A 48 -30.08 -12.22 -8.31
N SER A 49 -29.31 -13.22 -8.72
CA SER A 49 -27.85 -13.12 -8.87
C SER A 49 -27.44 -11.90 -9.73
N ASP A 50 -28.03 -11.76 -10.92
CA ASP A 50 -27.71 -10.68 -11.85
C ASP A 50 -28.03 -9.29 -11.29
N THR A 51 -29.15 -9.14 -10.58
CA THR A 51 -29.51 -7.87 -9.94
C THR A 51 -28.57 -7.56 -8.78
N CYS A 52 -28.18 -8.55 -7.97
CA CYS A 52 -27.21 -8.36 -6.89
C CYS A 52 -25.83 -7.90 -7.43
N PHE A 53 -25.29 -8.57 -8.46
CA PHE A 53 -24.03 -8.18 -9.08
C PHE A 53 -24.12 -6.81 -9.79
N SER A 54 -25.26 -6.50 -10.42
CA SER A 54 -25.51 -5.18 -11.03
C SER A 54 -25.66 -4.05 -10.00
N SER A 55 -25.98 -4.39 -8.74
CA SER A 55 -25.93 -3.46 -7.60
C SER A 55 -24.53 -3.30 -7.00
N GLY A 56 -23.49 -3.93 -7.59
CA GLY A 56 -22.11 -3.87 -7.11
C GLY A 56 -21.82 -4.79 -5.93
N CYS A 57 -22.68 -5.79 -5.69
CA CYS A 57 -22.59 -6.70 -4.56
C CYS A 57 -22.33 -8.15 -4.99
N CYS A 58 -21.97 -8.98 -4.02
CA CYS A 58 -21.63 -10.38 -4.23
C CYS A 58 -22.86 -11.26 -4.02
N PHE A 59 -23.05 -12.26 -4.88
CA PHE A 59 -24.11 -13.27 -4.73
C PHE A 59 -23.53 -14.66 -4.49
N ASP A 60 -24.01 -15.35 -3.44
CA ASP A 60 -23.75 -16.78 -3.19
C ASP A 60 -24.90 -17.39 -2.37
N SER A 61 -25.61 -18.35 -2.96
CA SER A 61 -26.72 -19.08 -2.35
C SER A 61 -26.35 -20.48 -1.82
N THR A 62 -25.06 -20.87 -1.83
CA THR A 62 -24.63 -22.22 -1.41
C THR A 62 -24.73 -22.45 0.10
N VAL A 63 -24.71 -21.37 0.90
CA VAL A 63 -24.82 -21.44 2.37
C VAL A 63 -26.21 -20.97 2.83
N PRO A 64 -26.99 -21.82 3.52
CA PRO A 64 -28.28 -21.42 4.11
C PRO A 64 -28.08 -20.63 5.41
N GLY A 65 -29.04 -19.77 5.75
CA GLY A 65 -29.04 -19.04 7.02
C GLY A 65 -28.21 -17.74 7.05
N VAL A 66 -27.48 -17.43 5.98
CA VAL A 66 -26.71 -16.18 5.80
C VAL A 66 -27.25 -15.37 4.62
N PRO A 67 -26.95 -14.05 4.51
CA PRO A 67 -27.33 -13.26 3.35
C PRO A 67 -26.74 -13.80 2.04
N TRP A 68 -27.60 -14.06 1.06
CA TRP A 68 -27.18 -14.51 -0.27
C TRP A 68 -26.68 -13.38 -1.16
N CYS A 69 -27.18 -12.16 -0.99
CA CYS A 69 -26.65 -10.96 -1.62
C CYS A 69 -25.99 -10.07 -0.57
N PHE A 70 -24.67 -9.92 -0.64
CA PHE A 70 -23.86 -9.34 0.42
C PHE A 70 -22.82 -8.34 -0.07
N HIS A 71 -22.38 -7.46 0.83
CA HIS A 71 -21.37 -6.46 0.53
C HIS A 71 -20.01 -7.11 0.20
N PRO A 72 -19.30 -6.65 -0.85
CA PRO A 72 -17.98 -7.16 -1.18
C PRO A 72 -16.94 -6.75 -0.13
N LEU A 73 -15.84 -7.51 -0.02
CA LEU A 73 -14.64 -7.04 0.70
C LEU A 73 -14.12 -5.73 0.09
N PRO A 74 -13.45 -4.86 0.89
CA PRO A 74 -12.86 -3.63 0.38
C PRO A 74 -11.93 -3.88 -0.81
N LYS A 75 -12.12 -3.12 -1.89
CA LYS A 75 -11.24 -3.14 -3.06
C LYS A 75 -9.83 -2.70 -2.66
N GLN A 76 -8.83 -3.43 -3.16
CA GLN A 76 -7.40 -3.15 -2.97
C GLN A 76 -6.70 -2.98 -4.32
N GLU A 77 -5.47 -2.45 -4.29
CA GLU A 77 -4.62 -2.25 -5.47
C GLU A 77 -4.33 -3.55 -6.23
N SER A 78 -4.20 -4.69 -5.53
CA SER A 78 -4.09 -6.02 -6.13
C SER A 78 -5.14 -6.98 -5.56
N GLN A 79 -5.50 -8.00 -6.36
CA GLN A 79 -6.37 -9.09 -5.91
C GLN A 79 -5.75 -9.90 -4.77
N GLU A 80 -4.43 -9.97 -4.70
CA GLU A 80 -3.71 -10.70 -3.65
C GLU A 80 -3.90 -10.06 -2.27
N CYS A 81 -4.14 -8.74 -2.23
CA CYS A 81 -4.39 -7.97 -1.01
C CYS A 81 -5.85 -7.96 -0.56
N VAL A 82 -6.80 -8.43 -1.38
CA VAL A 82 -8.23 -8.50 -1.01
C VAL A 82 -8.43 -9.66 -0.04
N MET A 83 -8.73 -9.37 1.22
CA MET A 83 -9.01 -10.35 2.28
C MET A 83 -9.79 -9.72 3.43
N GLU A 84 -10.36 -10.56 4.28
CA GLU A 84 -10.95 -10.13 5.55
C GLU A 84 -9.90 -9.59 6.53
N VAL A 85 -10.34 -8.69 7.40
CA VAL A 85 -9.49 -8.04 8.41
C VAL A 85 -8.91 -9.06 9.39
N SER A 86 -9.71 -10.07 9.76
CA SER A 86 -9.34 -11.21 10.59
C SER A 86 -8.27 -12.12 9.95
N ALA A 87 -8.16 -12.12 8.63
CA ALA A 87 -7.17 -12.91 7.89
C ALA A 87 -5.81 -12.19 7.73
N ARG A 88 -5.70 -10.90 8.11
CA ARG A 88 -4.47 -10.12 7.96
C ARG A 88 -3.35 -10.64 8.88
N VAL A 89 -2.39 -11.35 8.30
CA VAL A 89 -1.15 -11.74 8.98
C VAL A 89 -0.13 -10.61 8.90
N ASN A 90 0.36 -10.12 10.04
CA ASN A 90 1.25 -8.96 10.12
C ASN A 90 2.58 -9.18 9.37
N CYS A 91 2.86 -8.30 8.41
CA CYS A 91 4.11 -8.23 7.61
C CYS A 91 4.86 -6.91 7.86
N GLY A 92 4.63 -6.24 8.98
CA GLY A 92 5.06 -4.88 9.24
C GLY A 92 5.76 -4.69 10.58
N PHE A 93 5.68 -3.45 11.06
CA PHE A 93 5.91 -3.03 12.44
C PHE A 93 5.10 -1.74 12.67
N PRO A 94 4.83 -1.32 13.93
CA PRO A 94 4.06 -0.10 14.20
C PRO A 94 4.69 1.14 13.56
N GLY A 95 3.93 1.88 12.76
CA GLY A 95 4.41 3.08 12.06
C GLY A 95 5.23 2.83 10.78
N ILE A 96 5.24 1.59 10.25
CA ILE A 96 5.82 1.31 8.93
C ILE A 96 5.14 2.14 7.83
N SER A 97 5.94 2.69 6.90
CA SER A 97 5.40 3.45 5.77
C SER A 97 4.79 2.54 4.68
N PRO A 98 3.83 3.04 3.88
CA PRO A 98 3.29 2.28 2.73
C PRO A 98 4.39 1.83 1.77
N GLN A 99 5.38 2.69 1.52
CA GLN A 99 6.50 2.42 0.62
C GLN A 99 7.41 1.31 1.15
N GLU A 100 7.70 1.31 2.45
CA GLU A 100 8.51 0.26 3.09
C GLU A 100 7.76 -1.06 3.17
N CYS A 101 6.45 -1.04 3.42
CA CYS A 101 5.61 -2.24 3.32
C CYS A 101 5.63 -2.86 1.91
N ALA A 102 5.50 -2.01 0.87
CA ALA A 102 5.56 -2.46 -0.52
C ALA A 102 6.94 -3.01 -0.91
N GLN A 103 8.04 -2.43 -0.39
CA GLN A 103 9.40 -2.98 -0.57
C GLN A 103 9.57 -4.37 0.07
N ARG A 104 8.80 -4.67 1.13
CA ARG A 104 8.72 -6.00 1.75
C ARG A 104 7.78 -6.96 1.01
N GLN A 105 7.29 -6.57 -0.18
CA GLN A 105 6.34 -7.32 -1.01
C GLN A 105 5.03 -7.65 -0.28
N CYS A 106 4.56 -6.72 0.55
CA CYS A 106 3.37 -6.86 1.37
C CYS A 106 2.32 -5.78 1.10
N CYS A 107 1.09 -6.09 1.47
CA CYS A 107 -0.08 -5.26 1.27
C CYS A 107 -0.19 -4.21 2.37
N PHE A 108 -0.61 -2.99 2.02
CA PHE A 108 -0.81 -1.90 2.96
C PHE A 108 -2.26 -1.37 2.92
N SER A 109 -2.92 -1.28 4.07
CA SER A 109 -4.20 -0.56 4.25
C SER A 109 -4.37 -0.15 5.71
N ASP A 110 -4.45 1.16 5.94
CA ASP A 110 -4.56 1.83 7.24
C ASP A 110 -5.99 2.28 7.61
N ASP A 111 -6.97 1.94 6.76
CA ASP A 111 -8.40 2.29 6.91
C ASP A 111 -9.03 1.82 8.24
N ILE A 112 -8.44 0.81 8.88
CA ILE A 112 -8.98 0.15 10.07
C ILE A 112 -7.95 0.24 11.21
N PRO A 113 -8.30 0.80 12.38
CA PRO A 113 -7.40 0.86 13.52
C PRO A 113 -7.25 -0.50 14.22
N GLN A 114 -6.21 -0.64 15.05
CA GLN A 114 -5.96 -1.83 15.90
C GLN A 114 -5.71 -3.16 15.17
N VAL A 115 -5.48 -3.12 13.84
CA VAL A 115 -5.18 -4.30 13.02
C VAL A 115 -3.88 -4.09 12.24
N PRO A 116 -3.23 -5.14 11.71
CA PRO A 116 -2.03 -4.96 10.90
C PRO A 116 -2.30 -4.12 9.65
N TRP A 117 -1.66 -2.95 9.58
CA TRP A 117 -1.72 -2.08 8.39
C TRP A 117 -0.88 -2.63 7.25
N CYS A 118 0.29 -3.20 7.55
CA CYS A 118 1.10 -3.96 6.60
C CYS A 118 0.92 -5.47 6.85
N PHE A 119 0.44 -6.20 5.85
CA PHE A 119 0.07 -7.61 5.95
C PHE A 119 0.48 -8.43 4.72
N PHE A 120 0.64 -9.74 4.90
CA PHE A 120 1.04 -10.63 3.81
C PHE A 120 -0.06 -10.77 2.74
N PRO A 121 0.29 -10.82 1.44
CA PRO A 121 -0.65 -11.13 0.37
C PRO A 121 -1.09 -12.60 0.40
N ILE A 122 -2.26 -12.89 -0.15
CA ILE A 122 -2.75 -14.26 -0.40
C ILE A 122 -2.75 -14.49 -1.90
N SER A 123 -2.06 -15.55 -2.36
CA SER A 123 -2.02 -15.92 -3.79
C SER A 123 -3.41 -16.12 -4.37
N VAL A 124 -3.61 -15.67 -5.61
CA VAL A 124 -4.91 -15.78 -6.32
C VAL A 124 -5.17 -17.16 -6.93
N GLU A 125 -4.15 -18.01 -6.94
CA GLU A 125 -3.95 -19.18 -7.82
C GLU A 125 -4.95 -20.33 -7.69
N GLU A 126 -5.81 -20.35 -6.66
CA GLU A 126 -6.75 -21.46 -6.42
C GLU A 126 -8.19 -21.01 -6.05
N THR A 127 -8.47 -19.72 -5.78
CA THR A 127 -9.79 -19.30 -5.19
C THR A 127 -10.39 -17.98 -5.69
N CYS A 128 -9.72 -17.25 -6.60
CA CYS A 128 -10.19 -15.94 -7.08
C CYS A 128 -10.41 -15.83 -8.59
N TYR A 129 -10.35 -16.95 -9.32
CA TYR A 129 -10.58 -16.92 -10.76
C TYR A 129 -12.05 -17.16 -11.10
N GLU A 130 -12.69 -16.10 -11.58
CA GLU A 130 -13.87 -16.19 -12.42
C GLU A 130 -13.42 -16.70 -13.79
N GLU A 131 -13.67 -17.97 -14.10
CA GLU A 131 -13.57 -18.45 -15.49
C GLU A 131 -14.75 -17.88 -16.30
N LEU A 132 -14.60 -16.60 -16.65
CA LEU A 132 -15.13 -15.94 -17.85
C LEU A 132 -16.42 -16.51 -18.44
N GLY A 133 -17.52 -16.42 -17.68
CA GLY A 133 -18.87 -16.32 -18.25
C GLY A 133 -19.46 -17.60 -18.85
N LEU A 134 -19.13 -18.79 -18.34
CA LEU A 134 -19.84 -20.03 -18.70
C LEU A 134 -20.41 -20.78 -17.48
N VAL A 135 -21.74 -20.78 -17.41
CA VAL A 135 -22.66 -21.62 -16.62
C VAL A 135 -22.57 -21.57 -15.09
N GLY A 136 -23.69 -21.90 -14.43
CA GLY A 136 -23.93 -21.63 -13.01
C GLY A 136 -23.14 -22.52 -12.04
N TRP A 137 -22.99 -22.04 -10.81
CA TRP A 137 -22.41 -22.78 -9.69
C TRP A 137 -23.32 -23.93 -9.22
N ASP A 138 -23.18 -25.10 -9.86
CA ASP A 138 -23.44 -26.39 -9.24
C ASP A 138 -22.11 -26.95 -8.69
N PRO A 139 -21.82 -26.83 -7.38
CA PRO A 139 -20.58 -27.34 -6.80
C PRO A 139 -20.61 -28.89 -6.74
N GLY A 140 -19.72 -29.52 -7.51
CA GLY A 140 -19.49 -30.97 -7.46
C GLY A 140 -18.97 -31.44 -6.09
N PRO A 141 -19.07 -32.75 -5.79
CA PRO A 141 -18.87 -33.28 -4.43
C PRO A 141 -17.43 -33.13 -3.87
N PRO A 142 -17.29 -32.97 -2.54
CA PRO A 142 -16.16 -32.27 -1.90
C PRO A 142 -14.82 -33.04 -1.79
N TRP A 143 -14.65 -34.20 -2.43
CA TRP A 143 -13.54 -35.12 -2.11
C TRP A 143 -12.25 -34.95 -2.94
N LYS A 144 -12.18 -33.97 -3.87
CA LYS A 144 -11.05 -33.87 -4.82
C LYS A 144 -9.96 -32.85 -4.50
N ALA A 145 -10.15 -31.91 -3.57
CA ALA A 145 -9.18 -30.86 -3.26
C ALA A 145 -8.19 -31.24 -2.13
N GLY A 146 -7.57 -32.42 -2.23
CA GLY A 146 -6.57 -32.90 -1.27
C GLY A 146 -5.15 -32.50 -1.67
N GLY A 147 -4.64 -31.36 -1.18
CA GLY A 147 -3.31 -30.87 -1.54
C GLY A 147 -2.73 -29.82 -0.58
N MET A 148 -2.34 -30.22 0.65
CA MET A 148 -1.52 -29.36 1.50
C MET A 148 -0.18 -29.06 0.80
N ARG A 149 0.05 -27.80 0.43
CA ARG A 149 1.41 -27.32 0.14
C ARG A 149 2.18 -27.21 1.48
N PRO A 150 3.45 -27.64 1.55
CA PRO A 150 4.23 -27.50 2.78
C PRO A 150 4.44 -26.03 3.13
N ALA A 151 4.51 -25.72 4.43
CA ALA A 151 4.83 -24.38 4.89
C ALA A 151 6.19 -23.91 4.34
N PRO A 152 6.34 -22.61 3.98
CA PRO A 152 7.64 -22.08 3.60
C PRO A 152 8.63 -22.23 4.77
N PRO A 153 9.91 -22.54 4.50
CA PRO A 153 10.91 -22.65 5.55
C PRO A 153 11.06 -21.30 6.28
N PRO A 154 11.30 -21.30 7.60
CA PRO A 154 11.48 -20.06 8.34
C PRO A 154 12.67 -19.28 7.79
N LEU A 155 12.45 -18.02 7.45
CA LEU A 155 13.51 -17.11 7.01
C LEU A 155 14.55 -16.98 8.13
N GLN A 156 15.75 -17.54 7.89
CA GLN A 156 16.84 -17.43 8.84
C GLN A 156 17.31 -15.97 8.91
N PRO A 157 17.55 -15.41 10.11
CA PRO A 157 18.15 -14.09 10.24
C PRO A 157 19.56 -14.09 9.63
N PRO A 158 20.07 -12.94 9.14
CA PRO A 158 21.43 -12.86 8.64
C PRO A 158 22.42 -13.13 9.78
N ASN A 159 23.09 -14.28 9.70
CA ASN A 159 24.08 -14.70 10.69
C ASN A 159 25.22 -13.69 10.76
N SER A 160 25.24 -12.91 11.84
CA SER A 160 26.32 -11.98 12.12
C SER A 160 27.52 -12.71 12.70
N ALA A 161 28.69 -12.48 12.09
CA ALA A 161 30.02 -12.70 12.64
C ALA A 161 30.39 -14.12 13.12
N LEU A 162 31.00 -14.90 12.22
CA LEU A 162 32.26 -15.60 12.52
C LEU A 162 32.96 -16.06 11.23
N ASP A 163 33.63 -15.14 10.54
CA ASP A 163 35.01 -15.45 10.16
C ASP A 163 35.90 -14.21 10.13
N ARG A 164 37.03 -14.29 10.83
CA ARG A 164 38.07 -13.27 10.91
C ARG A 164 39.35 -13.91 10.37
N MET A 165 39.74 -13.54 9.15
CA MET A 165 41.15 -13.56 8.77
C MET A 165 41.58 -12.17 8.31
N CYS A 166 41.96 -11.33 9.27
CA CYS A 166 42.86 -10.21 8.98
C CYS A 166 44.27 -10.78 8.73
N THR A 167 44.67 -10.87 7.46
CA THR A 167 46.04 -11.24 7.09
C THR A 167 47.01 -10.14 7.55
N PRO A 168 48.12 -10.47 8.26
CA PRO A 168 49.03 -9.46 8.79
C PRO A 168 49.85 -8.79 7.69
N CYS A 169 50.18 -7.51 7.89
CA CYS A 169 51.09 -6.75 7.04
C CYS A 169 52.45 -7.46 6.88
N GLN A 170 52.89 -7.62 5.63
CA GLN A 170 54.29 -7.90 5.30
C GLN A 170 54.81 -6.85 4.33
N ILE A 171 55.37 -5.79 4.90
CA ILE A 171 56.10 -4.76 4.16
C ILE A 171 57.44 -5.37 3.72
N ARG A 172 57.69 -5.47 2.40
CA ARG A 172 59.04 -5.65 1.87
C ARG A 172 59.52 -4.37 1.18
N PRO A 173 60.69 -3.82 1.54
CA PRO A 173 61.25 -2.66 0.87
C PRO A 173 61.86 -3.07 -0.47
N ARG A 174 61.74 -2.21 -1.49
CA ARG A 174 62.67 -2.19 -2.62
C ARG A 174 63.33 -0.82 -2.71
N ARG A 175 64.67 -0.85 -2.84
CA ARG A 175 65.53 0.33 -2.88
C ARG A 175 65.38 1.09 -4.19
N VAL A 176 65.58 2.40 -4.05
CA VAL A 176 65.97 3.37 -5.09
C VAL A 176 66.99 2.84 -6.10
N HIS A 177 66.75 3.13 -7.39
CA HIS A 177 67.70 3.68 -8.37
C HIS A 177 66.81 4.25 -9.50
N GLU A 178 66.73 5.56 -9.70
CA GLU A 178 67.70 6.47 -10.34
C GLU A 178 67.39 6.67 -11.84
N LEU A 179 66.84 7.83 -12.17
CA LEU A 179 66.94 8.49 -13.48
C LEU A 179 66.48 9.94 -13.33
N ALA A 180 67.46 10.85 -13.40
CA ALA A 180 67.24 12.30 -13.35
C ALA A 180 66.95 12.88 -14.76
N LEU A 181 66.81 14.22 -14.82
CA LEU A 181 66.46 15.06 -15.97
C LEU A 181 64.98 14.95 -16.41
N VAL A 182 64.31 16.03 -16.81
CA VAL A 182 64.81 17.32 -17.35
C VAL A 182 64.26 18.53 -16.58
N LEU A 183 65.11 19.54 -16.38
CA LEU A 183 64.78 20.86 -15.82
C LEU A 183 63.92 21.71 -16.77
N ARG A 184 62.95 22.46 -16.24
CA ARG A 184 62.64 23.84 -16.69
C ARG A 184 61.75 24.60 -15.70
N VAL A 185 62.35 25.60 -15.06
CA VAL A 185 61.75 26.72 -14.30
C VAL A 185 62.24 27.97 -15.04
N PRO A 186 61.39 28.95 -15.43
CA PRO A 186 60.95 30.04 -14.54
C PRO A 186 59.53 30.58 -14.87
N SER A 187 58.92 31.62 -14.27
CA SER A 187 59.27 32.54 -13.16
C SER A 187 58.02 33.25 -12.60
N ARG A 188 58.02 33.49 -11.28
CA ARG A 188 57.49 34.65 -10.52
C ARG A 188 56.23 35.43 -10.99
N GLY A 189 55.22 35.43 -10.12
CA GLY A 189 54.26 36.52 -9.84
C GLY A 189 53.40 36.09 -8.63
N ALA A 190 53.58 36.60 -7.40
CA ALA A 190 53.03 37.87 -6.90
C ALA A 190 51.52 38.00 -7.23
N LEU A 191 50.57 37.99 -6.30
CA LEU A 191 50.42 38.94 -5.17
C LEU A 191 49.26 38.52 -4.23
N SER A 192 49.16 39.19 -3.08
CA SER A 192 47.97 39.37 -2.22
C SER A 192 47.52 38.25 -1.28
N THR A 193 47.89 38.46 -0.03
CA THR A 193 47.05 38.30 1.17
C THR A 193 45.62 38.79 1.00
N GLU A 194 44.65 38.10 1.62
CA GLU A 194 43.64 38.60 2.59
C GLU A 194 42.75 37.43 3.08
N PRO A 195 42.09 37.50 4.26
CA PRO A 195 41.53 36.33 4.93
C PRO A 195 40.08 36.01 4.52
N PHE A 196 39.75 34.72 4.43
CA PHE A 196 38.35 34.30 4.27
C PHE A 196 37.57 34.47 5.58
N ARG A 197 36.47 35.21 5.46
CA ARG A 197 35.62 35.69 6.55
C ARG A 197 34.65 34.59 6.99
N ASN A 198 34.67 34.23 8.28
CA ASN A 198 33.59 33.44 8.87
C ASN A 198 32.28 34.25 8.84
N SER A 199 31.31 33.80 8.06
CA SER A 199 29.92 34.29 8.11
C SER A 199 29.03 33.15 8.59
N ALA A 200 28.62 33.21 9.84
CA ALA A 200 27.57 32.36 10.36
C ALA A 200 26.23 32.72 9.70
N LEU A 201 25.48 31.73 9.24
CA LEU A 201 24.05 31.86 8.96
C LEU A 201 23.28 31.05 10.01
N SER A 202 22.55 31.77 10.86
CA SER A 202 21.68 31.22 11.89
C SER A 202 20.38 30.64 11.29
N PRO A 203 19.72 29.68 11.97
CA PRO A 203 18.47 29.07 11.49
C PRO A 203 17.26 30.00 11.68
N SER A 204 16.25 29.82 10.81
CA SER A 204 14.92 30.45 10.95
C SER A 204 13.97 29.59 11.78
N PRO A 205 13.39 30.11 12.89
CA PRO A 205 12.27 29.47 13.58
C PRO A 205 10.96 30.20 13.26
N SER A 206 10.04 29.52 12.56
CA SER A 206 8.68 30.02 12.32
C SER A 206 7.63 29.07 12.90
N ARG A 207 7.13 29.40 14.10
CA ARG A 207 5.73 29.21 14.52
C ARG A 207 5.52 29.87 15.89
N LEU A 208 4.93 31.06 15.86
CA LEU A 208 4.32 31.62 17.07
C LEU A 208 3.10 30.75 17.44
N SER A 209 3.02 30.37 18.72
CA SER A 209 1.78 29.86 19.30
C SER A 209 0.85 31.02 19.64
N LEU A 210 -0.46 30.83 19.45
CA LEU A 210 -1.50 31.57 20.15
C LEU A 210 -2.38 30.55 20.89
N LEU A 211 -2.75 30.87 22.13
CA LEU A 211 -2.94 29.89 23.20
C LEU A 211 -4.24 30.14 23.96
N GLY A 212 -4.99 29.07 24.28
CA GLY A 212 -6.10 29.04 25.25
C GLY A 212 -7.50 29.29 24.69
N ARG A 213 -8.60 28.99 25.40
CA ARG A 213 -8.83 28.36 26.73
C ARG A 213 -10.39 28.17 26.88
N GLU A 214 -11.03 27.27 27.64
CA GLU A 214 -10.73 26.35 28.77
C GLU A 214 -11.53 25.00 28.67
N ALA A 215 -11.41 24.14 29.70
CA ALA A 215 -12.47 23.35 30.40
C ALA A 215 -13.45 22.44 29.61
N SER A 216 -13.52 21.12 29.83
CA SER A 216 -13.91 20.33 31.04
C SER A 216 -15.35 19.84 30.92
N GLU A 217 -15.55 18.54 30.68
CA GLU A 217 -16.33 17.67 31.57
C GLU A 217 -16.29 16.19 31.16
N SER A 218 -16.26 15.32 32.17
CA SER A 218 -16.55 13.88 32.16
C SER A 218 -16.85 13.53 33.63
N PRO A 219 -17.67 12.51 34.00
CA PRO A 219 -18.24 11.41 33.20
C PRO A 219 -19.77 11.24 33.38
N GLN A 220 -20.37 10.20 32.77
CA GLN A 220 -21.23 9.18 33.43
C GLN A 220 -22.13 8.38 32.46
N ASP A 221 -21.94 7.05 32.46
CA ASP A 221 -23.00 6.03 32.28
C ASP A 221 -24.02 6.15 33.45
N PRO A 222 -25.32 5.76 33.33
CA PRO A 222 -25.64 4.34 33.08
C PRO A 222 -27.01 3.96 32.43
N ALA A 223 -27.16 2.64 32.25
CA ALA A 223 -28.37 1.82 32.43
C ALA A 223 -29.30 1.48 31.24
N PHE A 224 -29.37 0.17 30.97
CA PHE A 224 -30.43 -0.53 30.22
C PHE A 224 -31.78 -0.52 30.96
N PRO A 225 -32.92 -0.52 30.23
CA PRO A 225 -34.16 -1.18 30.64
C PRO A 225 -34.24 -2.62 30.10
N ARG A 226 -35.20 -3.39 30.65
CA ARG A 226 -35.45 -4.82 30.35
C ARG A 226 -36.33 -5.04 29.11
#